data_AF-A0A4Z0M0L7-F1
#
_entry.id   AF-A0A4Z0M0L7-F1
#
_cell.length_a   1.000
_cell.length_b   1.000
_cell.length_c   1.000
_cell.angle_alpha   90.00
_cell.angle_beta   90.00
_cell.angle_gamma   90.00
#
_symmetry.space_group_name_H-M   'P 1'
#
loop_
_entity.id
_entity.type
_entity.pdbx_description
1 polymer ?
#
loop_
_entity_poly.entity_id
_entity_poly.type
_entity_poly.pdbx_seq_one_letter_code
_entity_poly.pdbx_strand_id
1 'polypeptide(L)'
;MKRATSVASHWPSREMAVVDTFTKLIFEQESEFSALENSIIQAFRDVDDNVLMDSLADMGEYLRALGVTEMLELVHRVCDQLASEGLLPEISMLDSRPASQVRSVH
;
A
#
# COMPACT_ATOMS: atom_id res chain seq x y z
N MET A 1 5.92 -13.51 -32.79
CA MET A 1 6.76 -13.07 -31.64
C MET A 1 5.98 -13.35 -30.36
N LYS A 2 6.56 -14.10 -29.42
CA LYS A 2 5.93 -14.58 -28.18
C LYS A 2 6.55 -13.85 -26.97
N ARG A 3 5.69 -13.60 -25.95
CA ARG A 3 5.94 -13.26 -24.53
C ARG A 3 6.25 -11.77 -24.22
N ALA A 4 5.83 -11.19 -23.10
CA ALA A 4 5.06 -11.64 -21.94
C ALA A 4 4.72 -10.43 -21.03
N THR A 5 3.61 -10.52 -20.29
CA THR A 5 3.54 -10.20 -18.84
C THR A 5 2.27 -10.87 -18.33
N SER A 6 2.33 -12.15 -17.94
CA SER A 6 2.36 -12.53 -16.53
C SER A 6 1.51 -11.57 -15.69
N VAL A 7 0.22 -11.91 -15.55
CA VAL A 7 -0.63 -11.52 -14.43
C VAL A 7 0.01 -12.16 -13.19
N ALA A 8 1.09 -11.55 -12.71
CA ALA A 8 1.81 -12.03 -11.56
C ALA A 8 0.95 -11.71 -10.32
N SER A 9 0.32 -12.76 -9.78
CA SER A 9 0.05 -12.92 -8.35
C SER A 9 -0.42 -11.65 -7.62
N HIS A 10 -1.72 -11.35 -7.73
CA HIS A 10 -2.42 -10.14 -7.26
C HIS A 10 -2.51 -9.98 -5.72
N TRP A 11 -1.40 -10.09 -5.00
CA TRP A 11 -1.28 -9.45 -3.70
C TRP A 11 -0.89 -8.00 -3.97
N PRO A 12 -1.71 -7.01 -3.62
CA PRO A 12 -1.31 -5.61 -3.79
C PRO A 12 0.00 -5.42 -3.03
N SER A 13 1.03 -4.90 -3.71
CA SER A 13 2.15 -4.30 -3.00
C SER A 13 1.60 -3.33 -1.97
N ARG A 14 2.26 -3.16 -0.82
CA ARG A 14 1.84 -2.24 0.25
C ARG A 14 1.40 -0.88 -0.28
N GLU A 15 2.18 -0.34 -1.20
CA GLU A 15 1.92 0.93 -1.88
C GLU A 15 0.59 0.92 -2.65
N MET A 16 0.27 -0.17 -3.35
CA MET A 16 -0.99 -0.26 -4.10
C MET A 16 -2.21 -0.32 -3.18
N ALA A 17 -2.11 -0.96 -2.00
CA ALA A 17 -3.20 -0.91 -1.02
C ALA A 17 -3.44 0.53 -0.52
N VAL A 18 -2.38 1.31 -0.31
CA VAL A 18 -2.50 2.73 0.07
C VAL A 18 -3.11 3.54 -1.07
N VAL A 19 -2.62 3.38 -2.30
CA VAL A 19 -3.13 4.09 -3.48
C VAL A 19 -4.60 3.76 -3.73
N ASP A 20 -5.01 2.50 -3.60
CA ASP A 20 -6.40 2.08 -3.77
C ASP A 20 -7.30 2.71 -2.70
N THR A 21 -6.84 2.75 -1.44
CA THR A 21 -7.57 3.39 -0.33
C THR A 21 -7.73 4.89 -0.57
N PHE A 22 -6.68 5.57 -1.01
CA PHE A 22 -6.73 7.00 -1.34
C PHE A 22 -7.64 7.29 -2.53
N THR A 23 -7.59 6.44 -3.55
CA THR A 23 -8.51 6.51 -4.69
C THR A 23 -9.96 6.38 -4.22
N LYS A 24 -10.24 5.46 -3.30
CA LYS A 24 -11.57 5.28 -2.71
C LYS A 24 -12.04 6.50 -1.93
N LEU A 25 -11.15 7.16 -1.17
CA LEU A 25 -11.43 8.43 -0.47
C LEU A 25 -11.75 9.56 -1.47
N ILE A 26 -10.95 9.72 -2.52
CA ILE A 26 -11.13 10.79 -3.53
C ILE A 26 -12.46 10.67 -4.28
N PHE A 27 -12.93 9.43 -4.50
CA PHE A 27 -14.15 9.16 -5.27
C PHE A 27 -15.37 8.88 -4.39
N GLU A 28 -15.27 9.09 -3.07
CA GLU A 28 -16.37 8.91 -2.11
C GLU A 28 -17.12 7.58 -2.32
N GLN A 29 -16.41 6.48 -2.55
CA GLN A 29 -17.06 5.18 -2.75
C GLN A 29 -17.55 4.64 -1.38
N GLU A 30 -18.79 5.01 -1.03
CA GLU A 30 -19.46 4.83 0.27
C GLU A 30 -19.82 3.37 0.67
N SER A 31 -19.12 2.34 0.20
CA SER A 31 -19.39 0.97 0.63
C SER A 31 -18.26 0.42 1.47
N GLU A 32 -18.16 0.92 2.70
CA GLU A 32 -17.37 0.42 3.83
C GLU A 32 -15.85 0.22 3.60
N PHE A 33 -15.03 0.77 4.50
CA PHE A 33 -13.60 0.47 4.51
C PHE A 33 -13.33 -0.84 5.24
N SER A 34 -12.55 -1.72 4.63
CA SER A 34 -12.01 -2.95 5.23
C SER A 34 -11.08 -2.64 6.40
N ALA A 35 -10.75 -3.64 7.22
CA ALA A 35 -9.82 -3.47 8.33
C ALA A 35 -8.44 -2.95 7.89
N LEU A 36 -7.97 -3.37 6.72
CA LEU A 36 -6.72 -2.87 6.14
C LEU A 36 -6.85 -1.40 5.73
N GLU A 37 -7.90 -1.05 4.99
CA GLU A 37 -8.12 0.35 4.58
C GLU A 37 -8.29 1.27 5.79
N ASN A 38 -8.98 0.83 6.86
CA ASN A 38 -9.05 1.60 8.11
C ASN A 38 -7.68 1.78 8.78
N SER A 39 -6.81 0.76 8.71
CA SER A 39 -5.44 0.88 9.23
C SER A 39 -4.62 1.88 8.41
N ILE A 40 -4.81 1.89 7.08
CA ILE A 40 -4.20 2.88 6.18
C ILE A 40 -4.70 4.30 6.49
N ILE A 41 -6.02 4.46 6.71
CA ILE A 41 -6.62 5.75 7.08
C ILE A 41 -6.07 6.24 8.42
N GLN A 42 -5.90 5.34 9.39
CA GLN A 42 -5.32 5.69 10.68
C GLN A 42 -3.85 6.12 10.53
N ALA A 43 -3.03 5.32 9.83
CA ALA A 43 -1.65 5.68 9.55
C ALA A 43 -1.54 7.01 8.79
N PHE A 44 -2.49 7.30 7.90
CA PHE A 44 -2.55 8.60 7.22
C PHE A 44 -2.76 9.76 8.22
N ARG A 45 -3.67 9.61 9.18
CA ARG A 45 -3.86 10.61 10.26
C ARG A 45 -2.61 10.77 11.13
N ASP A 46 -1.85 9.71 11.33
CA ASP A 46 -0.66 9.73 12.17
C ASP A 46 0.55 10.37 11.48
N VAL A 47 0.61 10.38 10.14
CA VAL A 47 1.73 10.97 9.37
C VAL A 47 1.46 12.39 8.88
N ASP A 48 0.20 12.85 8.85
CA ASP A 48 -0.16 14.17 8.34
C ASP A 48 -1.21 14.86 9.22
N ASP A 49 -0.76 15.84 10.00
CA ASP A 49 -1.59 16.59 10.95
C ASP A 49 -2.75 17.35 10.26
N ASN A 50 -2.64 17.64 8.96
CA ASN A 50 -3.67 18.36 8.22
C ASN A 50 -4.99 17.60 8.16
N VAL A 51 -4.96 16.27 8.27
CA VAL A 51 -6.14 15.41 8.19
C VAL A 51 -6.52 14.75 9.51
N LEU A 52 -5.84 15.11 10.61
CA LEU A 52 -5.94 14.42 11.89
C LEU A 52 -7.38 14.28 12.39
N MET A 53 -8.20 15.33 12.25
CA MET A 53 -9.59 15.39 12.72
C MET A 53 -10.63 15.48 11.59
N ASP A 54 -10.18 15.36 10.34
CA ASP A 54 -11.02 15.55 9.16
C ASP A 54 -12.03 14.43 8.97
N SER A 55 -13.16 14.73 8.32
CA SER A 55 -14.06 13.67 7.85
C SER A 55 -13.42 12.91 6.68
N LEU A 56 -13.91 11.70 6.37
CA LEU A 56 -13.39 10.93 5.22
C LEU A 56 -13.56 11.69 3.89
N ALA A 57 -14.62 12.50 3.77
CA ALA A 57 -14.85 13.36 2.61
C ALA A 57 -13.80 14.49 2.53
N ASP A 58 -13.54 15.18 3.64
CA ASP A 58 -12.53 16.24 3.71
C ASP A 58 -11.11 15.69 3.39
N MET A 59 -10.81 14.48 3.87
CA MET A 59 -9.59 13.76 3.50
C MET A 59 -9.49 13.49 1.99
N GLY A 60 -10.60 13.11 1.35
CA GLY A 60 -10.68 12.92 -0.09
C GLY A 60 -10.43 14.20 -0.87
N GLU A 61 -11.00 15.32 -0.44
CA GLU A 61 -10.76 16.64 -1.03
C GLU A 61 -9.30 17.09 -0.84
N TYR A 62 -8.73 16.87 0.33
CA TYR A 62 -7.30 17.10 0.57
C TYR A 62 -6.43 16.30 -0.39
N LEU A 63 -6.66 14.98 -0.50
CA LEU A 63 -5.91 14.10 -1.40
C LEU A 63 -6.05 14.53 -2.87
N ARG A 64 -7.22 15.04 -3.27
CA ARG A 64 -7.49 15.53 -4.63
C ARG A 64 -6.73 16.83 -4.94
N ALA A 65 -6.44 17.63 -3.93
CA ALA A 65 -5.68 18.88 -4.08
C ALA A 65 -4.17 18.67 -4.17
N LEU A 66 -3.65 17.51 -3.76
CA LEU A 66 -2.22 17.20 -3.83
C LEU A 66 -1.72 17.03 -5.27
N GLY A 67 -0.53 17.57 -5.54
CA GLY A 67 0.24 17.22 -6.72
C GLY A 67 0.75 15.78 -6.67
N VAL A 68 1.15 15.24 -7.82
CA VAL A 68 1.64 13.85 -7.93
C VAL A 68 2.87 13.59 -7.04
N THR A 69 3.77 14.56 -6.94
CA THR A 69 4.97 14.44 -6.07
C THR A 69 4.59 14.36 -4.60
N GLU A 70 3.69 15.23 -4.14
CA GLU A 70 3.22 15.28 -2.75
C GLU A 70 2.45 13.99 -2.41
N MET A 71 1.63 13.50 -3.34
CA MET A 71 0.94 12.22 -3.22
C MET A 71 1.93 11.06 -3.06
N LEU A 72 2.98 11.01 -3.88
CA LEU A 72 3.99 9.95 -3.82
C LEU A 72 4.74 9.95 -2.48
N GLU A 73 5.14 11.14 -2.00
CA GLU A 73 5.80 11.30 -0.70
C GLU A 73 4.88 10.89 0.45
N LEU A 74 3.60 11.27 0.39
CA LEU A 74 2.60 10.86 1.36
C LEU A 74 2.42 9.33 1.38
N VAL A 75 2.30 8.69 0.22
CA VAL A 75 2.19 7.23 0.12
C VAL A 75 3.39 6.54 0.77
N HIS A 76 4.62 7.02 0.52
CA HIS A 76 5.81 6.47 1.17
C HIS A 76 5.77 6.64 2.69
N ARG A 77 5.40 7.82 3.20
CA ARG A 77 5.27 8.06 4.65
C ARG A 77 4.26 7.12 5.31
N VAL A 78 3.10 6.93 4.70
CA VAL A 78 2.07 6.00 5.19
C VAL A 78 2.57 4.56 5.16
N CYS A 79 3.27 4.15 4.10
CA CYS A 79 3.91 2.84 4.02
C CYS A 79 4.92 2.62 5.16
N ASP A 80 5.78 3.60 5.43
CA ASP A 80 6.78 3.54 6.50
C ASP A 80 6.12 3.47 7.89
N GLN A 81 5.05 4.24 8.12
CA GLN A 81 4.29 4.22 9.38
C GLN A 81 3.68 2.84 9.63
N LEU A 82 2.97 2.31 8.63
CA LEU A 82 2.41 0.97 8.74
C LEU A 82 3.52 -0.08 8.97
N ALA A 83 4.75 0.16 8.48
CA ALA A 83 5.88 -0.77 8.62
C ALA A 83 6.35 -0.81 10.07
N SER A 84 6.46 0.39 10.66
CA SER A 84 6.79 0.57 12.07
C SER A 84 5.79 -0.11 13.00
N GLU A 85 4.50 -0.14 12.62
CA GLU A 85 3.44 -0.75 13.41
C GLU A 85 3.32 -2.28 13.24
N GLY A 86 4.07 -2.88 12.31
CA GLY A 86 4.01 -4.31 12.02
C GLY A 86 2.66 -4.77 11.45
N LEU A 87 1.83 -3.84 10.98
CA LEU A 87 0.46 -4.10 10.51
C LEU A 87 0.37 -4.65 9.09
N LEU A 88 1.49 -4.77 8.39
CA LEU A 88 1.58 -5.50 7.13
C LEU A 88 2.82 -6.39 7.13
N PRO A 89 2.70 -7.67 6.74
CA PRO A 89 3.87 -8.51 6.56
C PRO A 89 4.77 -7.85 5.52
N GLU A 90 6.06 -7.71 5.82
CA GLU A 90 7.08 -7.56 4.79
C GLU A 90 6.73 -8.58 3.69
N ILE A 91 6.59 -8.12 2.46
CA ILE A 91 6.67 -9.03 1.31
C ILE A 91 8.06 -9.63 1.44
N SER A 92 8.13 -10.80 2.09
CA SER A 92 9.34 -11.59 2.19
C SER A 92 9.76 -11.80 0.75
N MET A 93 10.76 -11.03 0.34
CA MET A 93 11.49 -11.25 -0.88
C MET A 93 11.73 -12.74 -0.96
N LEU A 94 11.11 -13.34 -1.96
CA LEU A 94 11.20 -14.72 -2.32
C LEU A 94 12.69 -15.12 -2.26
N ASP A 95 13.11 -15.75 -1.16
CA ASP A 95 14.39 -16.45 -1.05
C ASP A 95 14.28 -17.64 -2.01
N SER A 96 14.49 -17.31 -3.29
CA SER A 96 14.66 -18.23 -4.38
C SER A 96 16.07 -18.79 -4.23
N ARG A 97 16.30 -19.57 -3.18
CA ARG A 97 17.37 -20.54 -3.16
C ARG A 97 16.99 -21.64 -4.14
N PRO A 98 17.65 -21.76 -5.31
CA PRO A 98 17.49 -22.97 -6.10
C PRO A 98 17.99 -24.13 -5.24
N ALA A 99 17.17 -25.17 -5.13
CA ALA A 99 17.55 -26.45 -4.56
C ALA A 99 18.68 -27.08 -5.40
N SER A 100 19.92 -26.62 -5.20
CA SER A 100 21.11 -27.35 -5.63
C SER A 100 21.38 -28.48 -4.66
N GLN A 101 20.48 -29.47 -4.64
CA GLN A 101 20.80 -30.80 -4.17
C GLN A 101 21.23 -31.63 -5.37
N VAL A 102 22.34 -31.23 -6.00
CA VAL A 102 23.11 -32.14 -6.85
C VAL A 102 23.92 -32.99 -5.89
N ARG A 103 23.34 -34.14 -5.55
CA ARG A 103 24.00 -35.24 -4.84
C ARG A 103 25.26 -35.60 -5.62
N SER A 104 26.42 -35.17 -5.11
CA SER A 104 27.70 -35.74 -5.48
C SER A 104 27.98 -36.95 -4.59
N VAL A 105 28.84 -37.84 -5.09
CA VAL A 105 29.47 -39.04 -4.49
C VAL A 105 28.55 -40.24 -4.20
N HIS A 106 28.89 -41.49 -4.56
CA HIS A 106 30.12 -42.13 -5.03
C HIS A 106 29.71 -43.38 -5.84
#